data_AF-A0A226CVC8-F1
#
_entry.id   AF-A0A226CVC8-F1
#
_cell.length_a   1.000
_cell.length_b   1.000
_cell.length_c   1.000
_cell.angle_alpha   90.00
_cell.angle_beta   90.00
_cell.angle_gamma   90.00
#
_symmetry.space_group_name_H-M   'P 1'
#
loop_
_entity.id
_entity.type
_entity.pdbx_description
1 polymer ?
#
loop_
_entity_poly.entity_id
_entity_poly.type
_entity_poly.pdbx_seq_one_letter_code
_entity_poly.pdbx_strand_id
1 'polypeptide(L)'
;MIVQALTPFLKRYLTLAKIFSLSYFEWDETKGKIILRDEKHHLKVKGWMVLEAIYVIVQALLIRSRGFDLVEKFSAALILILYLACLILRFERRVDLVPMLVNNWSLSEAYKKFGRDRRPSHHTRFETTCRLFYSLVDVCIILDPLLVAILTIVLPCKIPFVGGMLLCGRPKTIATTAMTLFLALMEFVVMLTMFLGTFQYTGYTLLTGIFILYTECGSFLARKFDNFELSFLKYMELQVLEKLVNGAIRGRILLVVFLMMPVLQILSCFGFLMLLKGSVLNSTIFFALYFDCVCFTLLILNSSAKLFINTRAWMSHLTPTKDKTNRRIMRSLTPLKIQFGNNFVDALTPLIFQEFCVKQTGSLLVFARSQHAHG
;
A
#
# COMPACT_ATOMS: atom_id res chain seq x y z
N MET A 1 10.85 18.60 -1.74
CA MET A 1 10.50 18.35 -3.16
C MET A 1 9.52 17.22 -3.31
N ILE A 2 9.83 15.98 -2.89
CA ILE A 2 8.88 14.87 -3.01
C ILE A 2 7.54 15.16 -2.31
N VAL A 3 7.57 15.76 -1.13
CA VAL A 3 6.33 16.17 -0.44
C VAL A 3 5.52 17.15 -1.28
N GLN A 4 6.17 18.15 -1.89
CA GLN A 4 5.50 19.12 -2.77
C GLN A 4 4.93 18.45 -4.02
N ALA A 5 5.64 17.46 -4.59
CA ALA A 5 5.17 16.66 -5.69
C ALA A 5 3.95 15.80 -5.33
N LEU A 6 3.89 15.29 -4.11
CA LEU A 6 2.82 14.43 -3.60
C LEU A 6 1.64 15.23 -3.02
N THR A 7 1.84 16.52 -2.69
CA THR A 7 0.81 17.37 -2.07
C THR A 7 -0.47 17.46 -2.91
N PRO A 8 -0.43 17.67 -4.24
CA PRO A 8 -1.65 17.72 -5.05
C PRO A 8 -2.46 16.42 -5.00
N PHE A 9 -1.77 15.27 -5.02
CA PHE A 9 -2.40 13.95 -4.91
C PHE A 9 -3.05 13.79 -3.53
N LEU A 10 -2.32 14.12 -2.45
CA LEU A 10 -2.83 14.07 -1.08
C LEU A 10 -4.08 14.95 -0.90
N LYS A 11 -4.08 16.18 -1.43
CA LYS A 11 -5.25 17.07 -1.41
C LYS A 11 -6.44 16.45 -2.13
N ARG A 12 -6.23 15.96 -3.36
CA ARG A 12 -7.27 15.30 -4.15
C ARG A 12 -7.86 14.10 -3.41
N TYR A 13 -6.98 13.26 -2.85
CA TYR A 13 -7.38 12.11 -2.04
C TYR A 13 -8.20 12.52 -0.81
N LEU A 14 -7.73 13.48 0.00
CA LEU A 14 -8.44 13.90 1.21
C LEU A 14 -9.81 14.51 0.88
N THR A 15 -9.93 15.21 -0.26
CA THR A 15 -11.21 15.71 -0.77
C THR A 15 -12.17 14.56 -1.13
N LEU A 16 -11.68 13.55 -1.85
CA LEU A 16 -12.48 12.35 -2.18
C LEU A 16 -12.89 11.58 -0.91
N ALA A 17 -11.93 11.33 -0.01
CA ALA A 17 -12.19 10.65 1.26
C ALA A 17 -13.17 11.44 2.15
N LYS A 18 -13.18 12.77 2.06
CA LYS A 18 -14.15 13.63 2.75
C LYS A 18 -15.56 13.45 2.23
N ILE A 19 -15.75 13.32 0.91
CA ILE A 19 -17.06 13.07 0.28
C ILE A 19 -17.65 11.75 0.79
N PHE A 20 -16.86 10.69 0.81
CA PHE A 20 -17.32 9.36 1.23
C PHE A 20 -17.26 9.12 2.75
N SER A 21 -16.80 10.09 3.54
CA SER A 21 -16.63 9.94 4.99
C SER A 21 -15.74 8.76 5.39
N LEU A 22 -14.60 8.59 4.69
CA LEU A 22 -13.70 7.44 4.86
C LEU A 22 -12.45 7.74 5.68
N SER A 23 -12.11 9.02 5.85
CA SER A 23 -10.91 9.48 6.54
C SER A 23 -11.25 10.26 7.80
N TYR A 24 -10.47 10.02 8.86
CA TYR A 24 -10.48 10.85 10.08
C TYR A 24 -9.85 12.22 9.88
N PHE A 25 -9.17 12.42 8.75
CA PHE A 25 -8.39 13.60 8.45
C PHE A 25 -9.00 14.39 7.29
N GLU A 26 -8.86 15.71 7.34
CA GLU A 26 -9.17 16.61 6.23
C GLU A 26 -8.04 17.60 5.98
N TRP A 27 -8.01 18.17 4.78
CA TRP A 27 -7.07 19.21 4.41
C TRP A 27 -7.62 20.59 4.82
N ASP A 28 -6.87 21.34 5.63
CA ASP A 28 -7.16 22.72 5.99
C ASP A 28 -6.42 23.66 5.03
N GLU A 29 -7.15 24.24 4.06
CA GLU A 29 -6.56 25.17 3.08
C GLU A 29 -6.01 26.45 3.74
N THR A 30 -6.59 26.88 4.86
CA THR A 30 -6.14 28.11 5.54
C THR A 30 -4.79 27.90 6.22
N LYS A 31 -4.58 26.71 6.80
CA LYS A 31 -3.33 26.38 7.51
C LYS A 31 -2.32 25.62 6.64
N GLY A 32 -2.71 25.20 5.43
CA GLY A 32 -1.88 24.40 4.53
C GLY A 32 -1.43 23.07 5.15
N LYS A 33 -2.27 22.45 6.00
CA LYS A 33 -1.94 21.23 6.74
C LYS A 33 -3.15 20.31 6.89
N ILE A 34 -2.87 19.06 7.24
CA ILE A 34 -3.87 18.07 7.58
C ILE A 34 -4.36 18.31 9.02
N ILE A 35 -5.67 18.29 9.23
CA ILE A 35 -6.28 18.39 10.56
C ILE A 35 -7.17 17.18 10.85
N LEU A 36 -7.37 16.89 12.14
CA LEU A 36 -8.31 15.89 12.60
C LEU A 36 -9.74 16.44 12.49
N ARG A 37 -10.68 15.60 12.03
CA ARG A 37 -12.10 15.95 11.92
C ARG A 37 -12.82 15.84 13.27
N ASP A 38 -14.08 16.24 13.27
CA ASP A 38 -14.96 16.18 14.43
C ASP A 38 -15.36 14.74 14.79
N GLU A 39 -15.67 14.51 16.07
CA GLU A 39 -15.99 13.18 16.60
C GLU A 39 -17.22 12.54 15.95
N LYS A 40 -18.20 13.34 15.51
CA LYS A 40 -19.38 12.84 14.79
C LYS A 40 -18.97 12.20 13.46
N HIS A 41 -17.95 12.75 12.80
CA HIS A 41 -17.38 12.16 11.61
C HIS A 41 -16.67 10.84 11.91
N HIS A 42 -15.98 10.74 13.05
CA HIS A 42 -15.33 9.50 13.46
C HIS A 42 -16.32 8.34 13.60
N LEU A 43 -17.54 8.62 14.10
CA LEU A 43 -18.60 7.62 14.18
C LEU A 43 -19.05 7.15 12.79
N LYS A 44 -19.14 8.05 11.81
CA LYS A 44 -19.46 7.70 10.41
C LYS A 44 -18.39 6.82 9.77
N VAL A 45 -17.12 7.16 9.93
CA VAL A 45 -15.98 6.36 9.44
C VAL A 45 -16.04 4.94 10.04
N LYS A 46 -16.32 4.84 11.35
CA LYS A 46 -16.50 3.54 12.02
C LYS A 46 -17.70 2.76 11.52
N GLY A 47 -18.82 3.43 11.25
CA GLY A 47 -20.00 2.81 10.63
C GLY A 47 -19.69 2.15 9.28
N TRP A 48 -18.95 2.85 8.42
CA TRP A 48 -18.47 2.29 7.15
C TRP A 48 -17.57 1.06 7.34
N MET A 49 -16.63 1.10 8.30
CA MET A 49 -15.80 -0.06 8.59
C MET A 49 -16.60 -1.28 9.07
N VAL A 50 -17.66 -1.07 9.87
CA VAL A 50 -18.55 -2.16 10.30
C VAL A 50 -19.32 -2.73 9.11
N LEU A 51 -19.82 -1.88 8.22
CA LEU A 51 -20.52 -2.31 7.00
C LEU A 51 -19.59 -3.13 6.10
N GLU A 52 -18.36 -2.68 5.89
CA GLU A 52 -17.32 -3.40 5.14
C GLU A 52 -16.99 -4.75 5.78
N ALA A 53 -16.89 -4.82 7.11
CA ALA A 53 -16.67 -6.08 7.82
C ALA A 53 -17.84 -7.07 7.63
N ILE A 54 -19.09 -6.59 7.72
CA ILE A 54 -20.28 -7.40 7.45
C ILE A 54 -20.24 -7.93 6.01
N TYR A 55 -19.91 -7.07 5.05
CA TYR A 55 -19.79 -7.46 3.65
C TYR A 55 -18.76 -8.59 3.46
N VAL A 56 -17.55 -8.45 4.04
CA VAL A 56 -16.50 -9.49 3.96
C VAL A 56 -16.95 -10.81 4.59
N ILE A 57 -17.65 -10.76 5.73
CA ILE A 57 -18.19 -11.96 6.40
C ILE A 57 -19.23 -12.64 5.52
N VAL A 58 -20.18 -11.87 4.94
CA VAL A 58 -21.20 -12.40 4.04
C VAL A 58 -20.55 -13.05 2.82
N GLN A 59 -19.57 -12.39 2.20
CA GLN A 59 -18.84 -12.94 1.06
C GLN A 59 -18.14 -14.27 1.43
N ALA A 60 -17.47 -14.34 2.59
CA ALA A 60 -16.82 -15.56 3.06
C ALA A 60 -17.82 -16.72 3.28
N LEU A 61 -18.99 -16.44 3.88
CA LEU A 61 -20.05 -17.43 4.09
C LEU A 61 -20.64 -17.92 2.77
N LEU A 62 -20.80 -17.03 1.79
CA LEU A 62 -21.31 -17.41 0.47
C LEU A 62 -20.29 -18.25 -0.33
N ILE A 63 -19.00 -17.94 -0.24
CA ILE A 63 -17.93 -18.75 -0.84
C ILE A 63 -17.92 -20.16 -0.24
N ARG A 64 -18.12 -20.27 1.09
CA ARG A 64 -18.14 -21.57 1.79
C ARG A 64 -19.38 -22.40 1.46
N SER A 65 -20.55 -21.79 1.35
CA SER A 65 -21.84 -22.51 1.23
C SER A 65 -22.13 -23.07 -0.16
N ARG A 66 -21.41 -22.62 -1.19
CA ARG A 66 -21.71 -22.95 -2.59
C ARG A 66 -20.67 -23.91 -3.19
N GLY A 67 -21.15 -24.90 -3.94
CA GLY A 67 -20.34 -25.91 -4.62
C GLY A 67 -19.74 -25.43 -5.93
N PHE A 68 -18.83 -24.46 -5.87
CA PHE A 68 -18.19 -23.90 -7.06
C PHE A 68 -16.99 -24.73 -7.55
N ASP A 69 -16.66 -24.57 -8.83
CA ASP A 69 -15.41 -25.05 -9.42
C ASP A 69 -14.21 -24.42 -8.67
N LEU A 70 -13.12 -25.16 -8.62
CA LEU A 70 -11.86 -24.77 -8.02
C LEU A 70 -11.39 -23.41 -8.55
N VAL A 71 -11.43 -23.15 -9.86
CA VAL A 71 -10.98 -21.88 -10.45
C VAL A 71 -11.81 -20.69 -9.96
N GLU A 72 -13.13 -20.88 -9.87
CA GLU A 72 -14.03 -19.85 -9.38
C GLU A 72 -13.85 -19.60 -7.88
N LYS A 73 -13.64 -20.66 -7.08
CA LYS A 73 -13.30 -20.55 -5.65
C LYS A 73 -11.98 -19.80 -5.44
N PHE A 74 -10.96 -20.06 -6.25
CA PHE A 74 -9.70 -19.33 -6.19
C PHE A 74 -9.87 -17.85 -6.51
N SER A 75 -10.64 -17.53 -7.55
CA SER A 75 -10.96 -16.14 -7.92
C SER A 75 -11.72 -15.43 -6.79
N ALA A 76 -12.68 -16.11 -6.17
CA ALA A 76 -13.40 -15.64 -4.99
C ALA A 76 -12.47 -15.37 -3.80
N ALA A 77 -11.59 -16.33 -3.51
CA ALA A 77 -10.66 -16.28 -2.40
C ALA A 77 -9.67 -15.12 -2.56
N LEU A 78 -9.20 -14.84 -3.79
CA LEU A 78 -8.31 -13.71 -4.05
C LEU A 78 -8.97 -12.38 -3.69
N ILE A 79 -10.20 -12.13 -4.15
CA ILE A 79 -10.93 -10.88 -3.83
C ILE A 79 -11.25 -10.82 -2.33
N LEU A 80 -11.63 -11.94 -1.72
CA LEU A 80 -11.87 -11.99 -0.28
C LEU A 80 -10.60 -11.62 0.51
N ILE A 81 -9.43 -12.16 0.13
CA ILE A 81 -8.14 -11.84 0.76
C ILE A 81 -7.79 -10.37 0.56
N LEU A 82 -8.07 -9.81 -0.62
CA LEU A 82 -7.87 -8.39 -0.90
C LEU A 82 -8.72 -7.52 0.01
N TYR A 83 -10.03 -7.81 0.14
CA TYR A 83 -10.92 -7.08 1.04
C TYR A 83 -10.54 -7.26 2.50
N LEU A 84 -10.10 -8.46 2.90
CA LEU A 84 -9.60 -8.71 4.24
C LEU A 84 -8.33 -7.89 4.53
N ALA A 85 -7.39 -7.81 3.58
CA ALA A 85 -6.19 -7.00 3.71
C ALA A 85 -6.54 -5.50 3.84
N CYS A 86 -7.44 -5.00 2.99
CA CYS A 86 -7.98 -3.64 3.08
C CYS A 86 -8.61 -3.36 4.45
N LEU A 87 -9.47 -4.26 4.91
CA LEU A 87 -10.16 -4.14 6.19
C LEU A 87 -9.18 -4.12 7.37
N ILE A 88 -8.20 -5.03 7.41
CA ILE A 88 -7.19 -5.09 8.48
C ILE A 88 -6.32 -3.82 8.47
N LEU A 89 -5.93 -3.32 7.30
CA LEU A 89 -5.14 -2.10 7.19
C LEU A 89 -5.90 -0.88 7.73
N ARG A 90 -7.20 -0.83 7.45
CA ARG A 90 -8.09 0.26 7.88
C ARG A 90 -8.55 0.12 9.33
N PHE A 91 -8.49 -1.08 9.90
CA PHE A 91 -8.99 -1.34 11.25
C PHE A 91 -8.18 -0.59 12.31
N GLU A 92 -8.77 0.49 12.83
CA GLU A 92 -8.22 1.29 13.91
C GLU A 92 -9.14 1.29 15.12
N ARG A 93 -8.64 0.82 16.26
CA ARG A 93 -9.38 0.92 17.52
C ARG A 93 -9.42 2.36 18.05
N ARG A 94 -8.30 3.07 17.91
CA ARG A 94 -8.12 4.50 18.22
C ARG A 94 -7.49 5.16 17.00
N VAL A 95 -7.92 6.39 16.70
CA VAL A 95 -7.38 7.15 15.57
C VAL A 95 -5.89 7.35 15.78
N ASP A 96 -5.07 6.83 14.86
CA ASP A 96 -3.63 7.02 14.92
C ASP A 96 -3.25 8.40 14.36
N LEU A 97 -2.74 9.27 15.23
CA LEU A 97 -2.32 10.62 14.83
C LEU A 97 -0.92 10.66 14.22
N VAL A 98 -0.09 9.62 14.40
CA VAL A 98 1.30 9.63 13.96
C VAL A 98 1.43 9.78 12.42
N PRO A 99 0.63 9.07 11.59
CA PRO A 99 0.61 9.29 10.14
C PRO A 99 0.34 10.74 9.73
N MET A 100 -0.61 11.39 10.40
CA MET A 100 -0.95 12.80 10.16
C MET A 100 0.23 13.70 10.55
N LEU A 101 0.87 13.44 11.69
CA LEU A 101 2.01 14.22 12.17
C LEU A 101 3.22 14.12 11.23
N VAL A 102 3.53 12.93 10.71
CA VAL A 102 4.60 12.73 9.71
C VAL A 102 4.34 13.55 8.46
N ASN A 103 3.11 13.47 7.92
CA ASN A 103 2.75 14.22 6.73
C ASN A 103 2.77 15.74 6.99
N ASN A 104 2.21 16.21 8.10
CA ASN A 104 2.24 17.63 8.48
C ASN A 104 3.65 18.17 8.71
N TRP A 105 4.52 17.40 9.37
CA TRP A 105 5.92 17.75 9.53
C TRP A 105 6.59 17.94 8.17
N SER A 106 6.34 17.02 7.24
CA SER A 106 6.88 17.07 5.88
C SER A 106 6.37 18.28 5.07
N LEU A 107 5.18 18.78 5.38
CA LEU A 107 4.59 19.97 4.76
C LEU A 107 5.05 21.28 5.41
N SER A 108 5.58 21.22 6.63
CA SER A 108 5.92 22.39 7.43
C SER A 108 7.07 23.23 6.86
N GLU A 109 7.14 24.49 7.26
CA GLU A 109 8.29 25.35 6.93
C GLU A 109 9.60 24.85 7.56
N ALA A 110 9.53 24.16 8.69
CA ALA A 110 10.69 23.54 9.31
C ALA A 110 11.35 22.53 8.36
N TYR A 111 10.54 21.72 7.67
CA TYR A 111 11.04 20.81 6.64
C TYR A 111 11.62 21.57 5.43
N LYS A 112 11.00 22.68 5.01
CA LYS A 112 11.57 23.52 3.93
C LYS A 112 12.96 24.07 4.30
N LYS A 113 13.19 24.45 5.57
CA LYS A 113 14.50 24.89 6.06
C LYS A 113 15.51 23.74 6.11
N PHE A 114 15.09 22.55 6.53
CA PHE A 114 15.92 21.34 6.54
C PHE A 114 16.45 20.98 5.13
N GLY A 115 15.62 21.16 4.09
CA GLY A 115 15.92 20.79 2.71
C GLY A 115 16.67 21.80 1.84
N ARG A 116 16.94 23.04 2.31
CA ARG A 116 17.33 24.17 1.43
C ARG A 116 18.71 24.10 0.76
N ASP A 117 19.69 23.38 1.31
CA ASP A 117 21.06 23.37 0.74
C ASP A 117 21.26 22.40 -0.44
N ARG A 118 20.31 22.28 -1.38
CA ARG A 118 20.35 21.24 -2.43
C ARG A 118 20.80 21.75 -3.80
N ARG A 119 21.69 20.97 -4.43
CA ARG A 119 21.95 21.01 -5.88
C ARG A 119 20.82 20.27 -6.64
N PRO A 120 20.24 20.86 -7.71
CA PRO A 120 19.02 20.36 -8.34
C PRO A 120 19.15 19.07 -9.20
N SER A 121 20.33 18.51 -9.43
CA SER A 121 20.53 17.63 -10.60
C SER A 121 20.07 16.17 -10.48
N HIS A 122 20.08 15.53 -9.30
CA HIS A 122 19.92 14.06 -9.22
C HIS A 122 18.52 13.54 -8.85
N HIS A 123 17.63 14.38 -8.30
CA HIS A 123 16.34 13.91 -7.75
C HIS A 123 15.15 13.97 -8.71
N THR A 124 15.34 14.52 -9.91
CA THR A 124 14.25 14.68 -10.89
C THR A 124 13.67 13.35 -11.34
N ARG A 125 14.50 12.33 -11.58
CA ARG A 125 14.02 11.00 -12.03
C ARG A 125 13.15 10.30 -10.98
N PHE A 126 13.61 10.24 -9.73
CA PHE A 126 12.86 9.58 -8.66
C PHE A 126 11.54 10.28 -8.37
N GLU A 127 11.55 11.61 -8.34
CA GLU A 127 10.32 12.39 -8.16
C GLU A 127 9.32 12.16 -9.30
N THR A 128 9.79 12.13 -10.56
CA THR A 128 8.96 11.79 -11.71
C THR A 128 8.39 10.38 -11.59
N THR A 129 9.20 9.39 -11.20
CA THR A 129 8.71 8.02 -10.96
C THR A 129 7.64 7.99 -9.87
N CYS A 130 7.82 8.73 -8.77
CA CYS A 130 6.82 8.81 -7.70
C CYS A 130 5.52 9.47 -8.20
N ARG A 131 5.61 10.57 -8.96
CA ARG A 131 4.42 11.22 -9.55
C ARG A 131 3.68 10.29 -10.50
N LEU A 132 4.40 9.57 -11.35
CA LEU A 132 3.81 8.59 -12.25
C LEU A 132 3.11 7.47 -11.48
N PHE A 133 3.76 6.95 -10.42
CA PHE A 133 3.19 5.92 -9.57
C PHE A 133 1.89 6.39 -8.89
N TYR A 134 1.90 7.55 -8.23
CA TYR A 134 0.69 8.10 -7.59
C TYR A 134 -0.41 8.44 -8.60
N SER A 135 -0.04 8.88 -9.80
CA SER A 135 -1.01 9.09 -10.88
C SER A 135 -1.63 7.78 -11.36
N LEU A 136 -0.84 6.71 -11.47
CA LEU A 136 -1.34 5.39 -11.83
C LEU A 136 -2.29 4.86 -10.76
N VAL A 137 -1.90 4.96 -9.48
CA VAL A 137 -2.75 4.49 -8.37
C VAL A 137 -4.06 5.27 -8.28
N ASP A 138 -4.03 6.60 -8.46
CA ASP A 138 -5.26 7.40 -8.47
C ASP A 138 -6.21 6.97 -9.61
N VAL A 139 -5.69 6.51 -10.74
CA VAL A 139 -6.50 5.92 -11.82
C VAL A 139 -7.01 4.55 -11.43
N CYS A 140 -6.16 3.66 -10.90
CA CYS A 140 -6.55 2.31 -10.47
C CYS A 140 -7.66 2.33 -9.40
N ILE A 141 -7.60 3.27 -8.44
CA ILE A 141 -8.61 3.42 -7.37
C ILE A 141 -10.03 3.58 -7.94
N ILE A 142 -10.19 4.19 -9.11
CA ILE A 142 -11.50 4.38 -9.76
C ILE A 142 -11.76 3.28 -10.80
N LEU A 143 -10.73 2.94 -11.57
CA LEU A 143 -10.85 1.98 -12.67
C LEU A 143 -11.15 0.57 -12.16
N ASP A 144 -10.51 0.10 -11.10
CA ASP A 144 -10.69 -1.27 -10.61
C ASP A 144 -12.10 -1.53 -10.08
N PRO A 145 -12.69 -0.68 -9.19
CA PRO A 145 -14.09 -0.84 -8.82
C PRO A 145 -15.04 -0.77 -10.01
N LEU A 146 -14.75 0.09 -11.01
CA LEU A 146 -15.57 0.21 -12.20
C LEU A 146 -15.52 -1.08 -13.05
N LEU A 147 -14.34 -1.65 -13.26
CA LEU A 147 -14.18 -2.92 -13.96
C LEU A 147 -14.92 -4.06 -13.24
N VAL A 148 -14.86 -4.08 -11.91
CA VAL A 148 -15.63 -5.02 -11.07
C VAL A 148 -17.15 -4.84 -11.24
N ALA A 149 -17.63 -3.60 -11.24
CA ALA A 149 -19.04 -3.31 -11.46
C ALA A 149 -19.50 -3.77 -12.86
N ILE A 150 -18.70 -3.49 -13.90
CA ILE A 150 -18.96 -3.93 -15.28
C ILE A 150 -18.98 -5.46 -15.34
N LEU A 151 -18.01 -6.15 -14.73
CA LEU A 151 -18.00 -7.60 -14.65
C LEU A 151 -19.26 -8.14 -13.97
N THR A 152 -19.74 -7.49 -12.91
CA THR A 152 -20.97 -7.89 -12.21
C THR A 152 -22.21 -7.76 -13.11
N ILE A 153 -22.25 -6.76 -13.98
CA ILE A 153 -23.35 -6.56 -14.95
C ILE A 153 -23.28 -7.57 -16.10
N VAL A 154 -22.09 -7.78 -16.66
CA VAL A 154 -21.89 -8.64 -17.85
C VAL A 154 -21.96 -10.12 -17.47
N LEU A 155 -21.45 -10.48 -16.29
CA LEU A 155 -21.30 -11.85 -15.82
C LEU A 155 -21.95 -12.02 -14.43
N PRO A 156 -23.28 -11.80 -14.29
CA PRO A 156 -23.98 -11.78 -13.00
C PRO A 156 -24.09 -13.16 -12.33
N CYS A 157 -23.57 -14.22 -12.96
CA CYS A 157 -23.48 -15.57 -12.41
C CYS A 157 -22.04 -15.95 -12.02
N LYS A 158 -21.03 -15.17 -12.40
CA LYS A 158 -19.64 -15.48 -12.07
C LYS A 158 -19.26 -14.83 -10.74
N ILE A 159 -18.70 -15.65 -9.87
CA ILE A 159 -18.00 -15.25 -8.64
C ILE A 159 -16.76 -14.43 -9.06
N PRO A 160 -16.32 -13.38 -8.35
CA PRO A 160 -16.16 -13.23 -6.88
C PRO A 160 -17.27 -12.48 -6.13
N PHE A 161 -18.25 -11.92 -6.83
CA PHE A 161 -19.15 -10.91 -6.26
C PHE A 161 -20.41 -11.52 -5.64
N VAL A 162 -20.96 -10.84 -4.64
CA VAL A 162 -22.18 -11.28 -3.91
C VAL A 162 -23.36 -11.42 -4.87
N GLY A 163 -23.41 -10.59 -5.91
CA GLY A 163 -24.46 -10.67 -6.93
C GLY A 163 -24.49 -11.99 -7.69
N GLY A 164 -23.32 -12.56 -7.99
CA GLY A 164 -23.13 -13.90 -8.56
C GLY A 164 -23.93 -14.96 -7.83
N MET A 165 -23.84 -14.93 -6.50
CA MET A 165 -24.39 -15.96 -5.62
C MET A 165 -25.90 -15.82 -5.38
N LEU A 166 -26.45 -14.60 -5.51
CA LEU A 166 -27.86 -14.30 -5.25
C LEU A 166 -28.74 -14.42 -6.50
N LEU A 167 -28.18 -14.11 -7.68
CA LEU A 167 -28.95 -13.99 -8.92
C LEU A 167 -28.90 -15.24 -9.79
N CYS A 168 -27.87 -16.07 -9.65
CA CYS A 168 -27.71 -17.20 -10.56
C CYS A 168 -28.82 -18.25 -10.37
N GLY A 169 -29.43 -18.68 -11.48
CA GLY A 169 -30.56 -19.62 -11.51
C GLY A 169 -31.94 -18.95 -11.54
N ARG A 170 -32.05 -17.61 -11.49
CA ARG A 170 -33.32 -16.90 -11.64
C ARG A 170 -33.61 -16.56 -13.11
N PRO A 171 -34.88 -16.59 -13.56
CA PRO A 171 -35.26 -16.19 -14.91
C PRO A 171 -35.00 -14.69 -15.13
N LYS A 172 -34.58 -14.32 -16.35
CA LYS A 172 -34.34 -12.93 -16.74
C LYS A 172 -35.65 -12.15 -16.78
N THR A 173 -35.94 -11.45 -15.70
CA THR A 173 -37.06 -10.53 -15.54
C THR A 173 -36.56 -9.10 -15.31
N ILE A 174 -37.41 -8.09 -15.50
CA ILE A 174 -37.07 -6.68 -15.20
C ILE A 174 -36.58 -6.54 -13.75
N ALA A 175 -37.21 -7.25 -12.81
CA ALA A 175 -36.81 -7.27 -11.41
C ALA A 175 -35.39 -7.82 -11.21
N THR A 176 -35.02 -8.90 -11.91
CA THR A 176 -33.64 -9.42 -11.83
C THR A 176 -32.61 -8.45 -12.41
N THR A 177 -32.92 -7.75 -13.50
CA THR A 177 -32.00 -6.77 -14.09
C THR A 177 -31.78 -5.57 -13.16
N ALA A 178 -32.86 -5.05 -12.56
CA ALA A 178 -32.77 -3.97 -11.58
C ALA A 178 -31.95 -4.40 -10.35
N MET A 179 -32.14 -5.64 -9.88
CA MET A 179 -31.36 -6.20 -8.77
C MET A 179 -29.88 -6.36 -9.13
N THR A 180 -29.54 -6.79 -10.36
CA THR A 180 -28.16 -6.85 -10.85
C THR A 180 -27.50 -5.48 -10.84
N LEU A 181 -28.19 -4.45 -11.33
CA LEU A 181 -27.65 -3.09 -11.37
C LEU A 181 -27.41 -2.55 -9.95
N PHE A 182 -28.35 -2.78 -9.04
CA PHE A 182 -28.21 -2.41 -7.64
C PHE A 182 -27.01 -3.09 -6.98
N LEU A 183 -26.84 -4.40 -7.21
CA LEU A 183 -25.70 -5.15 -6.70
C LEU A 183 -24.37 -4.65 -7.28
N ALA A 184 -24.30 -4.41 -8.59
CA ALA A 184 -23.10 -3.86 -9.22
C ALA A 184 -22.73 -2.47 -8.66
N LEU A 185 -23.71 -1.61 -8.39
CA LEU A 185 -23.48 -0.32 -7.75
C LEU A 185 -23.01 -0.47 -6.30
N MET A 186 -23.57 -1.41 -5.55
CA MET A 186 -23.14 -1.68 -4.17
C MET A 186 -21.70 -2.20 -4.14
N GLU A 187 -21.35 -3.16 -5.02
CA GLU A 187 -20.00 -3.69 -5.19
C GLU A 187 -19.00 -2.58 -5.55
N PHE A 188 -19.37 -1.69 -6.48
CA PHE A 188 -18.58 -0.50 -6.84
C PHE A 188 -18.30 0.36 -5.61
N VAL A 189 -19.33 0.72 -4.84
CA VAL A 189 -19.19 1.59 -3.67
C VAL A 189 -18.36 0.93 -2.58
N VAL A 190 -18.60 -0.35 -2.27
CA VAL A 190 -17.84 -1.08 -1.25
C VAL A 190 -16.36 -1.16 -1.63
N MET A 191 -16.06 -1.54 -2.89
CA MET A 191 -14.67 -1.65 -3.34
C MET A 191 -13.97 -0.29 -3.38
N LEU A 192 -14.64 0.75 -3.90
CA LEU A 192 -14.09 2.11 -3.93
C LEU A 192 -13.78 2.62 -2.52
N THR A 193 -14.69 2.41 -1.56
CA THR A 193 -14.53 2.86 -0.18
C THR A 193 -13.41 2.10 0.55
N MET A 194 -13.30 0.78 0.35
CA MET A 194 -12.18 -0.01 0.86
C MET A 194 -10.84 0.44 0.28
N PHE A 195 -10.76 0.68 -1.03
CA PHE A 195 -9.52 1.08 -1.70
C PHE A 195 -9.07 2.47 -1.27
N LEU A 196 -9.98 3.45 -1.27
CA LEU A 196 -9.68 4.79 -0.75
C LEU A 196 -9.20 4.71 0.70
N GLY A 197 -9.94 4.03 1.57
CA GLY A 197 -9.57 3.89 2.98
C GLY A 197 -8.20 3.22 3.18
N THR A 198 -7.89 2.20 2.39
CA THR A 198 -6.60 1.50 2.43
C THR A 198 -5.45 2.37 1.95
N PHE A 199 -5.69 3.16 0.89
CA PHE A 199 -4.67 4.00 0.25
C PHE A 199 -4.13 5.09 1.18
N GLN A 200 -4.91 5.56 2.17
CA GLN A 200 -4.40 6.43 3.23
C GLN A 200 -3.20 5.83 3.95
N TYR A 201 -3.27 4.55 4.29
CA TYR A 201 -2.25 3.86 5.07
C TYR A 201 -1.12 3.36 4.17
N THR A 202 -1.42 2.78 3.01
CA THR A 202 -0.40 2.21 2.13
C THR A 202 0.32 3.27 1.29
N GLY A 203 -0.42 4.19 0.69
CA GLY A 203 0.13 5.30 -0.10
C GLY A 203 0.66 6.41 0.82
N TYR A 204 -0.24 7.16 1.44
CA TYR A 204 0.13 8.41 2.10
C TYR A 204 0.86 8.26 3.44
N THR A 205 0.81 7.08 4.07
CA THR A 205 1.55 6.84 5.31
C THR A 205 2.80 6.02 5.06
N LEU A 206 2.65 4.80 4.54
CA LEU A 206 3.76 3.89 4.33
C LEU A 206 4.70 4.36 3.22
N LEU A 207 4.17 4.54 2.00
CA LEU A 207 5.01 4.87 0.85
C LEU A 207 5.62 6.27 0.99
N THR A 208 4.81 7.28 1.34
CA THR A 208 5.30 8.65 1.58
C THR A 208 6.32 8.69 2.71
N GLY A 209 6.11 7.99 3.82
CA GLY A 209 7.05 7.95 4.94
C GLY A 209 8.42 7.40 4.54
N ILE A 210 8.43 6.26 3.81
CA ILE A 210 9.66 5.66 3.28
C ILE A 210 10.33 6.60 2.27
N PHE A 211 9.56 7.26 1.40
CA PHE A 211 10.10 8.18 0.40
C PHE A 211 10.70 9.44 0.99
N ILE A 212 10.07 10.01 2.01
CA ILE A 212 10.65 11.15 2.75
C ILE A 212 11.99 10.72 3.34
N LEU A 213 12.04 9.60 4.07
CA LEU A 213 13.28 9.12 4.67
C LEU A 213 14.36 8.81 3.63
N TYR A 214 13.99 8.15 2.53
CA TYR A 214 14.90 7.83 1.42
C TYR A 214 15.47 9.08 0.75
N THR A 215 14.63 10.08 0.46
CA THR A 215 15.07 11.31 -0.20
C THR A 215 15.91 12.20 0.71
N GLU A 216 15.56 12.30 2.00
CA GLU A 216 16.37 13.03 2.97
C GLU A 216 17.71 12.36 3.21
N CYS A 217 17.74 11.03 3.31
CA CYS A 217 18.98 10.28 3.40
C CYS A 217 19.87 10.49 2.16
N GLY A 218 19.32 10.36 0.95
CA GLY A 218 20.08 10.57 -0.28
C GLY A 218 20.69 11.97 -0.35
N SER A 219 19.95 12.97 0.16
CA SER A 219 20.40 14.36 0.18
C SER A 219 21.46 14.63 1.24
N PHE A 220 21.35 13.99 2.40
CA PHE A 220 22.41 13.99 3.41
C PHE A 220 23.71 13.40 2.86
N LEU A 221 23.63 12.25 2.19
CA LEU A 221 24.80 11.57 1.62
C LEU A 221 25.47 12.34 0.47
N ALA A 222 24.71 13.15 -0.26
CA ALA A 222 25.24 14.00 -1.32
C ALA A 222 25.94 15.27 -0.81
N ARG A 223 25.74 15.64 0.46
CA ARG A 223 26.37 16.83 1.06
C ARG A 223 27.81 16.51 1.49
N LYS A 224 28.73 17.44 1.19
CA LYS A 224 30.05 17.45 1.81
C LYS A 224 29.93 18.20 3.14
N PHE A 225 30.43 17.59 4.20
CA PHE A 225 30.47 18.20 5.52
C PHE A 225 31.91 18.55 5.85
N ASP A 226 32.18 19.81 6.16
CA ASP A 226 33.52 20.27 6.53
C ASP A 226 33.89 19.85 7.97
N ASN A 227 32.88 19.62 8.82
CA ASN A 227 33.04 19.21 10.22
C ASN A 227 32.25 17.92 10.50
N PHE A 228 32.91 16.97 11.17
CA PHE A 228 32.31 15.74 11.68
C PHE A 228 31.12 16.00 12.60
N GLU A 229 31.20 17.00 13.48
CA GLU A 229 30.13 17.32 14.44
C GLU A 229 28.83 17.73 13.74
N LEU A 230 28.94 18.51 12.66
CA LEU A 230 27.79 18.92 11.87
C LEU A 230 27.17 17.73 11.13
N SER A 231 28.01 16.87 10.52
CA SER A 231 27.53 15.64 9.88
C SER A 231 26.82 14.73 10.86
N PHE A 232 27.37 14.59 12.07
CA PHE A 232 26.78 13.81 13.15
C PHE A 232 25.42 14.36 13.58
N LEU A 233 25.33 15.67 13.85
CA LEU A 233 24.07 16.31 14.25
C LEU A 233 22.98 16.10 13.19
N LYS A 234 23.31 16.25 11.90
CA LYS A 234 22.38 16.01 10.80
C LYS A 234 21.99 14.55 10.65
N TYR A 235 22.89 13.62 10.93
CA TYR A 235 22.56 12.21 10.95
C TYR A 235 21.61 11.84 12.10
N MET A 236 21.80 12.43 13.28
CA MET A 236 20.88 12.25 14.42
C MET A 236 19.47 12.73 14.09
N GLU A 237 19.33 13.87 13.37
CA GLU A 237 18.03 14.34 12.88
C GLU A 237 17.35 13.28 11.96
N LEU A 238 18.13 12.61 11.08
CA LEU A 238 17.62 11.51 10.25
C LEU A 238 17.23 10.28 11.06
N GLN A 239 17.96 9.95 12.12
CA GLN A 239 17.59 8.85 13.01
C GLN A 239 16.28 9.14 13.74
N VAL A 240 16.04 10.38 14.17
CA VAL A 240 14.75 10.78 14.76
C VAL A 240 13.63 10.62 13.73
N LEU A 241 13.86 11.04 12.49
CA LEU A 241 12.91 10.83 11.40
C LEU A 241 12.64 9.34 11.12
N GLU A 242 13.68 8.50 11.13
CA GLU A 242 13.55 7.04 11.02
C GLU A 242 12.67 6.47 12.14
N LYS A 243 12.88 6.90 13.40
CA LYS A 243 12.04 6.47 14.53
C LYS A 243 10.60 6.91 14.37
N LEU A 244 10.36 8.13 13.89
CA LEU A 244 9.02 8.64 13.66
C LEU A 244 8.30 7.87 12.55
N VAL A 245 8.97 7.63 11.41
CA VAL A 245 8.43 6.84 10.30
C VAL A 245 8.16 5.41 10.74
N ASN A 246 9.10 4.76 11.42
CA ASN A 246 8.90 3.41 11.96
C ASN A 246 7.77 3.38 13.00
N GLY A 247 7.63 4.42 13.83
CA GLY A 247 6.51 4.55 14.76
C GLY A 247 5.15 4.49 14.06
N ALA A 248 5.02 5.12 12.89
CA ALA A 248 3.80 5.12 12.09
C ALA A 248 3.55 3.78 11.36
N ILE A 249 4.61 3.14 10.83
CA ILE A 249 4.44 2.03 9.86
C ILE A 249 4.73 0.63 10.42
N ARG A 250 5.64 0.50 11.40
CA ARG A 250 6.23 -0.79 11.84
C ARG A 250 5.20 -1.79 12.37
N GLY A 251 4.20 -1.28 13.09
CA GLY A 251 3.23 -2.09 13.83
C GLY A 251 2.23 -2.78 12.91
N ARG A 252 1.18 -2.06 12.53
CA ARG A 252 0.07 -2.61 11.75
C ARG A 252 0.35 -2.58 10.25
N ILE A 253 0.71 -1.41 9.72
CA ILE A 253 0.68 -1.16 8.27
C ILE A 253 1.69 -2.04 7.53
N LEU A 254 2.96 -1.97 7.91
CA LEU A 254 4.03 -2.72 7.24
C LEU A 254 3.90 -4.22 7.43
N LEU A 255 3.47 -4.67 8.61
CA LEU A 255 3.25 -6.09 8.91
C LEU A 255 2.17 -6.68 8.00
N VAL A 256 1.03 -6.00 7.86
CA VAL A 256 -0.08 -6.47 7.01
C VAL A 256 0.33 -6.47 5.54
N VAL A 257 1.05 -5.44 5.08
CA VAL A 257 1.60 -5.39 3.72
C VAL A 257 2.54 -6.57 3.46
N PHE A 258 3.45 -6.87 4.39
CA PHE A 258 4.42 -7.97 4.24
C PHE A 258 3.76 -9.35 4.28
N LEU A 259 2.65 -9.50 5.00
CA LEU A 259 1.92 -10.76 5.08
C LEU A 259 0.97 -10.97 3.89
N MET A 260 0.21 -9.93 3.53
CA MET A 260 -0.87 -10.06 2.55
C MET A 260 -0.43 -9.85 1.10
N MET A 261 0.54 -8.97 0.84
CA MET A 261 0.99 -8.72 -0.54
C MET A 261 1.61 -9.95 -1.22
N PRO A 262 2.42 -10.80 -0.56
CA PRO A 262 2.88 -12.05 -1.19
C PRO A 262 1.71 -12.94 -1.59
N VAL A 263 0.71 -13.09 -0.72
CA VAL A 263 -0.45 -13.94 -0.98
C VAL A 263 -1.24 -13.40 -2.17
N LEU A 264 -1.51 -12.09 -2.21
CA LEU A 264 -2.17 -11.44 -3.34
C LEU A 264 -1.37 -11.59 -4.63
N GLN A 265 -0.04 -11.42 -4.59
CA GLN A 265 0.84 -11.57 -5.73
C GLN A 265 0.86 -13.02 -6.26
N ILE A 266 0.95 -14.01 -5.39
CA ILE A 266 0.94 -15.44 -5.76
C ILE A 266 -0.40 -15.80 -6.41
N LEU A 267 -1.51 -15.46 -5.75
CA LEU A 267 -2.85 -15.82 -6.21
C LEU A 267 -3.24 -15.08 -7.50
N SER A 268 -2.87 -13.81 -7.64
CA SER A 268 -3.11 -13.05 -8.87
C SER A 268 -2.29 -13.59 -10.04
N CYS A 269 -1.01 -13.92 -9.84
CA CYS A 269 -0.17 -14.53 -10.87
C CYS A 269 -0.71 -15.90 -11.30
N PHE A 270 -1.07 -16.74 -10.32
CA PHE A 270 -1.68 -18.04 -10.57
C PHE A 270 -3.00 -17.91 -11.35
N GLY A 271 -3.90 -17.01 -10.91
CA GLY A 271 -5.17 -16.74 -11.58
C GLY A 271 -4.99 -16.24 -13.02
N PHE A 272 -4.04 -15.34 -13.25
CA PHE A 272 -3.66 -14.87 -14.58
C PHE A 272 -3.26 -16.03 -15.50
N LEU A 273 -2.36 -16.90 -15.05
CA LEU A 273 -1.85 -18.02 -15.84
C LEU A 273 -2.93 -19.08 -16.13
N MET A 274 -3.81 -19.35 -15.17
CA MET A 274 -4.94 -20.28 -15.36
C MET A 274 -5.98 -19.73 -16.36
N LEU A 275 -6.20 -18.42 -16.37
CA LEU A 275 -7.23 -17.77 -17.19
C LEU A 275 -6.73 -17.35 -18.58
N LEU A 276 -5.43 -17.44 -18.83
CA LEU A 276 -4.79 -17.07 -20.10
C LEU A 276 -5.42 -17.79 -21.31
N LYS A 277 -5.90 -19.02 -21.12
CA LYS A 277 -6.57 -19.82 -22.17
C LYS A 277 -8.08 -19.60 -22.29
N GLY A 278 -8.72 -18.98 -21.29
CA GLY A 278 -10.17 -18.97 -21.15
C GLY A 278 -10.82 -17.63 -21.49
N SER A 279 -10.48 -16.58 -20.74
CA SER A 279 -11.14 -15.27 -20.87
C SER A 279 -10.12 -14.15 -20.81
N VAL A 280 -9.96 -13.45 -21.94
CA VAL A 280 -9.04 -12.32 -22.07
C VAL A 280 -9.33 -11.26 -21.00
N LEU A 281 -10.61 -10.91 -20.81
CA LEU A 281 -11.00 -9.89 -19.84
C LEU A 281 -10.59 -10.25 -18.41
N ASN A 282 -10.92 -11.48 -17.97
CA ASN A 282 -10.54 -11.91 -16.62
C ASN A 282 -9.02 -11.96 -16.48
N SER A 283 -8.32 -12.58 -17.44
CA SER A 283 -6.85 -12.66 -17.45
C SER A 283 -6.21 -11.28 -17.31
N THR A 284 -6.72 -10.26 -18.01
CA THR A 284 -6.21 -8.89 -17.92
C THR A 284 -6.36 -8.29 -16.53
N ILE A 285 -7.48 -8.53 -15.83
CA ILE A 285 -7.71 -8.02 -14.47
C ILE A 285 -6.76 -8.68 -13.47
N PHE A 286 -6.57 -10.00 -13.55
CA PHE A 286 -5.60 -10.70 -12.69
C PHE A 286 -4.16 -10.25 -12.98
N PHE A 287 -3.83 -9.99 -14.24
CA PHE A 287 -2.53 -9.44 -14.62
C PHE A 287 -2.31 -8.03 -14.06
N ALA A 288 -3.30 -7.15 -14.16
CA ALA A 288 -3.23 -5.79 -13.61
C ALA A 288 -3.00 -5.83 -12.09
N LEU A 289 -3.78 -6.64 -11.36
CA LEU A 289 -3.62 -6.81 -9.91
C LEU A 289 -2.24 -7.38 -9.54
N TYR A 290 -1.75 -8.37 -10.29
CA TYR A 290 -0.40 -8.92 -10.10
C TYR A 290 0.68 -7.84 -10.31
N PHE A 291 0.57 -7.10 -11.41
CA PHE A 291 1.51 -6.04 -11.74
C PHE A 291 1.54 -4.94 -10.67
N ASP A 292 0.37 -4.51 -10.20
CA ASP A 292 0.25 -3.52 -9.12
C ASP A 292 0.90 -4.01 -7.82
N CYS A 293 0.66 -5.28 -7.43
CA CYS A 293 1.30 -5.88 -6.26
C CYS A 293 2.83 -5.92 -6.39
N VAL A 294 3.35 -6.33 -7.55
CA VAL A 294 4.79 -6.38 -7.83
C VAL A 294 5.39 -4.98 -7.79
N CYS A 295 4.80 -4.01 -8.48
CA CYS A 295 5.28 -2.64 -8.52
C CYS A 295 5.30 -2.02 -7.11
N PHE A 296 4.22 -2.17 -6.35
CA PHE A 296 4.11 -1.63 -4.99
C PHE A 296 5.14 -2.25 -4.04
N THR A 297 5.28 -3.58 -4.04
CA THR A 297 6.22 -4.29 -3.16
C THR A 297 7.67 -3.98 -3.53
N LEU A 298 8.04 -4.00 -4.81
CA LEU A 298 9.37 -3.63 -5.26
C LEU A 298 9.71 -2.19 -4.90
N LEU A 299 8.77 -1.26 -5.03
CA LEU A 299 8.98 0.15 -4.72
C LEU A 299 9.28 0.35 -3.22
N ILE A 300 8.52 -0.28 -2.34
CA ILE A 300 8.72 -0.22 -0.88
C ILE A 300 10.03 -0.91 -0.48
N LEU A 301 10.23 -2.15 -0.91
CA LEU A 301 11.35 -2.97 -0.49
C LEU A 301 12.67 -2.44 -1.03
N ASN A 302 12.74 -2.04 -2.31
CA ASN A 302 13.97 -1.51 -2.88
C ASN A 302 14.36 -0.14 -2.29
N SER A 303 13.39 0.74 -2.02
CA SER A 303 13.67 2.03 -1.39
C SER A 303 14.22 1.83 0.03
N SER A 304 13.62 0.91 0.78
CA SER A 304 14.05 0.56 2.14
C SER A 304 15.43 -0.12 2.16
N ALA A 305 15.68 -1.05 1.24
CA ALA A 305 16.96 -1.74 1.09
C ALA A 305 18.09 -0.77 0.73
N LYS A 306 17.86 0.12 -0.26
CA LYS A 306 18.85 1.15 -0.66
C LYS A 306 19.15 2.13 0.47
N LEU A 307 18.14 2.51 1.26
CA LEU A 307 18.34 3.35 2.45
C LEU A 307 19.35 2.69 3.42
N PHE A 308 19.16 1.41 3.72
CA PHE A 308 20.05 0.65 4.60
C PHE A 308 21.46 0.52 4.02
N ILE A 309 21.59 0.11 2.75
CA ILE A 309 22.89 -0.07 2.08
C ILE A 309 23.68 1.23 2.05
N ASN A 310 23.05 2.33 1.62
CA ASN A 310 23.71 3.61 1.44
C ASN A 310 24.20 4.19 2.77
N THR A 311 23.39 4.09 3.83
CA THR A 311 23.79 4.56 5.16
C THR A 311 24.88 3.69 5.78
N ARG A 312 24.82 2.37 5.58
CA ARG A 312 25.87 1.45 6.00
C ARG A 312 27.20 1.74 5.30
N ALA A 313 27.17 1.95 3.98
CA ALA A 313 28.34 2.30 3.20
C ALA A 313 28.95 3.62 3.68
N TRP A 314 28.14 4.65 3.86
CA TRP A 314 28.59 5.94 4.40
C TRP A 314 29.27 5.80 5.76
N MET A 315 28.66 5.08 6.71
CA MET A 315 29.27 4.85 8.02
C MET A 315 30.60 4.08 7.93
N SER A 316 30.74 3.16 6.96
CA SER A 316 32.01 2.43 6.77
C SER A 316 33.14 3.31 6.26
N HIS A 317 32.82 4.45 5.62
CA HIS A 317 33.80 5.44 5.17
C HIS A 317 34.17 6.45 6.25
N LEU A 318 33.47 6.49 7.38
CA LEU A 318 33.85 7.35 8.49
C LEU A 318 35.14 6.83 9.10
N THR A 319 36.23 7.58 8.95
CA THR A 319 37.52 7.23 9.55
C THR A 319 37.44 7.35 11.07
N PRO A 320 37.97 6.37 11.83
CA PRO A 320 38.00 6.47 13.28
C PRO A 320 38.84 7.69 13.67
N THR A 321 38.20 8.63 14.35
CA THR A 321 38.85 9.81 14.92
C THR A 321 39.83 9.38 16.02
N LYS A 322 40.91 10.16 16.20
CA LYS A 322 41.88 9.94 17.30
C LYS A 322 41.23 10.14 18.68
N ASP A 323 40.17 10.94 18.75
CA ASP A 323 39.44 11.19 19.97
C ASP A 323 38.61 9.96 20.40
N LYS A 324 38.81 9.55 21.65
CA LYS A 324 38.13 8.42 22.28
C LYS A 324 36.61 8.63 22.35
N THR A 325 36.17 9.87 22.54
CA THR A 325 34.74 10.21 22.64
C THR A 325 34.07 10.06 21.28
N ASN A 326 34.60 10.68 20.24
CA ASN A 326 34.09 10.54 18.88
C ASN A 326 34.09 9.09 18.39
N ARG A 327 35.10 8.29 18.74
CA ARG A 327 35.10 6.84 18.43
C ARG A 327 33.95 6.08 19.09
N ARG A 328 33.59 6.42 20.33
CA ARG A 328 32.43 5.83 21.03
C ARG A 328 31.12 6.25 20.37
N ILE A 329 31.01 7.52 20.01
CA ILE A 329 29.85 8.06 19.30
C ILE A 329 29.66 7.34 17.96
N MET A 330 30.70 7.23 17.14
CA MET A 330 30.63 6.51 15.86
C MET A 330 30.19 5.06 16.00
N ARG A 331 30.64 4.36 17.05
CA ARG A 331 30.21 2.98 17.34
C ARG A 331 28.75 2.87 17.78
N SER A 332 28.18 3.94 18.33
CA SER A 332 26.77 3.99 18.73
C SER A 332 25.83 4.25 17.55
N LEU A 333 26.35 4.73 16.42
CA LEU A 333 25.55 4.98 15.22
C LEU A 333 25.08 3.66 14.62
N THR A 334 23.78 3.60 14.36
CA THR A 334 23.15 2.49 13.65
C THR A 334 22.68 2.95 12.28
N PRO A 335 22.81 2.11 11.23
CA PRO A 335 22.32 2.43 9.90
C PRO A 335 20.82 2.69 9.93
N LEU A 336 20.35 3.57 9.04
CA LEU A 336 18.92 3.84 8.94
C LEU A 336 18.23 2.60 8.37
N LYS A 337 17.15 2.16 9.02
CA LYS A 337 16.46 0.94 8.62
C LYS A 337 14.95 1.06 8.80
N ILE A 338 14.21 0.52 7.84
CA ILE A 338 12.76 0.35 7.96
C ILE A 338 12.49 -0.96 8.69
N GLN A 339 11.79 -0.88 9.82
CA GLN A 339 11.56 -2.01 10.72
C GLN A 339 10.17 -2.60 10.53
N PHE A 340 10.06 -3.93 10.52
CA PHE A 340 8.80 -4.66 10.54
C PHE A 340 8.83 -5.69 11.68
N GLY A 341 7.91 -5.59 12.63
CA GLY A 341 7.98 -6.43 13.85
C GLY A 341 9.33 -6.25 14.56
N ASN A 342 10.07 -7.33 14.83
CA ASN A 342 11.43 -7.26 15.41
C ASN A 342 12.56 -7.28 14.36
N ASN A 343 12.21 -7.32 13.07
CA ASN A 343 13.15 -7.39 11.95
C ASN A 343 13.23 -6.04 11.21
N PHE A 344 14.06 -5.99 10.17
CA PHE A 344 14.20 -4.82 9.31
C PHE A 344 14.44 -5.24 7.87
N VAL A 345 14.12 -4.35 6.93
CA VAL A 345 14.32 -4.58 5.50
C VAL A 345 15.80 -4.40 5.18
N ASP A 346 16.46 -5.48 4.77
CA ASP A 346 17.86 -5.50 4.37
C ASP A 346 18.02 -5.52 2.84
N ALA A 347 19.27 -5.69 2.38
CA ALA A 347 19.61 -5.73 0.96
C ALA A 347 18.99 -6.93 0.21
N LEU A 348 18.78 -8.05 0.89
CA LEU A 348 18.34 -9.31 0.29
C LEU A 348 16.83 -9.50 0.39
N THR A 349 16.17 -8.79 1.30
CA THR A 349 14.71 -8.88 1.54
C THR A 349 13.90 -8.74 0.25
N PRO A 350 14.14 -7.76 -0.65
CA PRO A 350 13.37 -7.66 -1.90
C PRO A 350 13.51 -8.92 -2.79
N LEU A 351 14.72 -9.48 -2.87
CA LEU A 351 15.00 -10.65 -3.69
C LEU A 351 14.34 -11.91 -3.11
N ILE A 352 14.52 -12.14 -1.80
CA ILE A 352 13.91 -13.28 -1.09
C ILE A 352 12.38 -13.21 -1.19
N PHE A 353 11.80 -12.02 -1.06
CA PHE A 353 10.36 -11.80 -1.15
C PHE A 353 9.82 -12.19 -2.54
N GLN A 354 10.46 -11.75 -3.62
CA GLN A 354 10.03 -12.08 -4.98
C GLN A 354 10.29 -13.55 -5.33
N GLU A 355 11.44 -14.10 -4.91
CA GLU A 355 11.76 -15.51 -5.08
C GLU A 355 10.71 -16.41 -4.41
N PHE A 356 10.28 -16.05 -3.19
CA PHE A 356 9.20 -16.74 -2.50
C PHE A 356 7.90 -16.72 -3.32
N CYS A 357 7.45 -15.55 -3.79
CA CYS A 357 6.23 -15.43 -4.60
C CYS A 357 6.30 -16.28 -5.88
N VAL A 358 7.42 -16.26 -6.60
CA VAL A 358 7.60 -17.04 -7.84
C VAL A 358 7.61 -18.54 -7.55
N LYS A 359 8.34 -19.00 -6.54
CA LYS A 359 8.40 -20.42 -6.15
C LYS A 359 7.04 -20.98 -5.73
N GLN A 360 6.29 -20.22 -4.94
CA GLN A 360 4.94 -20.63 -4.51
C GLN A 360 3.97 -20.68 -5.69
N THR A 361 4.02 -19.70 -6.59
CA THR A 361 3.20 -19.70 -7.81
C THR A 361 3.54 -20.93 -8.67
N GLY A 362 4.82 -21.23 -8.88
CA GLY A 362 5.26 -22.44 -9.60
C GLY A 362 4.75 -23.73 -8.97
N SER A 363 4.78 -23.81 -7.64
CA SER A 363 4.28 -24.98 -6.89
C SER A 363 2.77 -25.17 -7.09
N LEU A 364 1.98 -24.09 -7.06
CA LEU A 364 0.53 -24.14 -7.32
C LEU A 364 0.22 -24.57 -8.75
N LEU A 365 0.99 -24.11 -9.75
CA LEU A 365 0.81 -24.52 -11.15
C LEU A 365 1.09 -26.01 -11.36
N VAL A 366 2.15 -26.55 -10.74
CA VAL A 366 2.45 -27.99 -10.81
C VAL A 366 1.33 -28.81 -10.16
N PHE A 367 0.85 -28.37 -8.99
CA PHE A 367 -0.27 -29.01 -8.31
C PHE A 367 -1.54 -29.01 -9.17
N ALA A 368 -1.93 -27.86 -9.73
CA ALA A 368 -3.09 -27.74 -10.61
C ALA A 368 -3.00 -28.64 -11.84
N ARG A 369 -1.82 -28.74 -12.47
CA ARG A 369 -1.60 -29.63 -13.62
C ARG A 369 -1.72 -31.11 -13.25
N SER A 370 -1.25 -31.51 -12.06
CA SER A 370 -1.35 -32.90 -11.60
C SER A 370 -2.80 -33.35 -11.41
N GLN A 371 -3.68 -32.47 -10.94
CA GLN A 371 -5.11 -32.79 -10.78
C GLN A 371 -5.80 -32.99 -12.14
N HIS A 372 -5.45 -32.19 -13.15
CA HIS A 372 -5.97 -32.36 -14.51
C HIS A 372 -5.48 -33.63 -15.22
N ALA A 373 -4.40 -34.27 -14.76
CA ALA A 373 -3.93 -35.52 -15.34
C ALA A 373 -4.66 -36.76 -14.79
N HIS A 374 -5.38 -36.62 -13.68
CA HIS A 374 -6.04 -37.72 -12.96
C HIS A 374 -7.57 -37.71 -13.02
N GLY A 375 -8.18 -36.65 -13.53
CA GLY A 375 -9.63 -36.55 -13.79
C GLY A 375 -9.88 -36.38 -15.26
#